data_AF-F4C441-F1
#
_entry.id   AF-F4C441-F1
#
_cell.length_a   1.000
_cell.length_b   1.000
_cell.length_c   1.000
_cell.angle_alpha   90.00
_cell.angle_beta   90.00
_cell.angle_gamma   90.00
#
_symmetry.space_group_name_H-M   'P 1'
#
loop_
_entity.id
_entity.type
_entity.pdbx_description
1 polymer ?
#
loop_
_entity_poly.entity_id
_entity_poly.type
_entity_poly.pdbx_seq_one_letter_code
_entity_poly.pdbx_strand_id
1 'polypeptide(L)'
;MTLGFSQQINGKPNYFAEKIWLSILEGNFPDEIKFQYDLFYKEYANKFGKHWDAIDFYLIKGKAHTIRHDPQDRWKAGKIIHPVINNRTTNRFQFAPAILCISTQKIKIVWGLEGQRFAKVYIDDHYIGIYNEKSGTFFEMYDKIGSLSALAQNDGFDSVKDFFAYFNQDFEGKIIHWNDLKY
;
A
#
# COMPACT_ATOMS: atom_id res chain seq x y z
N MET A 1 -7.31 14.10 -5.46
CA MET A 1 -7.56 13.79 -4.04
C MET A 1 -6.24 13.42 -3.36
N THR A 2 -5.92 14.02 -2.21
CA THR A 2 -4.67 13.72 -1.51
C THR A 2 -4.72 12.35 -0.82
N LEU A 3 -3.69 11.54 -1.03
CA LEU A 3 -3.48 10.27 -0.36
C LEU A 3 -2.17 10.33 0.43
N GLY A 4 -2.29 10.36 1.75
CA GLY A 4 -1.14 10.42 2.65
C GLY A 4 -0.50 9.06 2.85
N PHE A 5 0.84 9.05 2.92
CA PHE A 5 1.66 7.91 3.27
C PHE A 5 2.54 8.28 4.47
N SER A 6 2.54 7.42 5.48
CA SER A 6 3.56 7.48 6.53
C SER A 6 4.89 7.03 5.95
N GLN A 7 5.99 7.54 6.48
CA GLN A 7 7.35 7.08 6.15
C GLN A 7 7.82 5.95 7.08
N GLN A 8 7.05 5.66 8.14
CA GLN A 8 7.35 4.62 9.11
C GLN A 8 6.10 3.85 9.53
N ILE A 9 6.27 2.58 9.85
CA ILE A 9 5.27 1.73 10.51
C ILE A 9 5.96 1.11 11.72
N ASN A 10 5.35 1.20 12.91
CA ASN A 10 5.90 0.67 14.16
C ASN A 10 7.36 1.09 14.42
N GLY A 11 7.69 2.36 14.14
CA GLY A 11 9.02 2.94 14.33
C GLY A 11 10.08 2.50 13.31
N LYS A 12 9.73 1.65 12.33
CA LYS A 12 10.63 1.22 11.25
C LYS A 12 10.31 1.95 9.95
N PRO A 13 11.31 2.32 9.14
CA PRO A 13 11.09 2.82 7.78
C PRO A 13 10.27 1.82 6.94
N ASN A 14 9.33 2.31 6.13
CA ASN A 14 8.48 1.45 5.28
C ASN A 14 8.79 1.56 3.77
N TYR A 15 9.53 2.60 3.37
CA TYR A 15 9.95 2.88 1.99
C TYR A 15 8.79 2.96 0.99
N PHE A 16 7.63 3.47 1.40
CA PHE A 16 6.46 3.55 0.52
C PHE A 16 6.65 4.47 -0.68
N ALA A 17 7.46 5.52 -0.58
CA ALA A 17 7.69 6.41 -1.72
C ALA A 17 8.43 5.67 -2.84
N GLU A 18 9.47 4.94 -2.45
CA GLU A 18 10.34 4.11 -3.27
C GLU A 18 9.55 2.94 -3.86
N LYS A 19 8.78 2.22 -3.04
CA LYS A 19 7.91 1.11 -3.49
C LYS A 19 6.84 1.57 -4.48
N ILE A 20 6.27 2.78 -4.32
CA ILE A 20 5.29 3.32 -5.28
C ILE A 20 5.99 3.71 -6.58
N TRP A 21 7.15 4.37 -6.51
CA TRP A 21 7.93 4.69 -7.70
C TRP A 21 8.35 3.45 -8.48
N LEU A 22 8.75 2.38 -7.80
CA LEU A 22 9.06 1.10 -8.44
C LEU A 22 7.84 0.56 -9.20
N SER A 23 6.65 0.59 -8.60
CA SER A 23 5.41 0.22 -9.31
C SER A 23 5.09 1.11 -10.51
N ILE A 24 5.48 2.39 -10.48
CA ILE A 24 5.27 3.30 -11.61
C ILE A 24 6.26 2.99 -12.74
N LEU A 25 7.54 2.82 -12.40
CA LEU A 25 8.63 2.59 -13.35
C LEU A 25 8.50 1.24 -14.06
N GLU A 26 8.22 0.18 -13.30
CA GLU A 26 8.06 -1.19 -13.83
C GLU A 26 6.66 -1.45 -14.41
N GLY A 27 5.68 -0.63 -14.02
CA GLY A 27 4.29 -0.80 -14.43
C GLY A 27 3.97 -0.26 -15.83
N ASN A 28 2.71 -0.46 -16.22
CA ASN A 28 2.14 0.09 -17.45
C ASN A 28 1.69 1.54 -17.27
N PHE A 29 2.62 2.43 -16.90
CA PHE A 29 2.40 3.87 -16.82
C PHE A 29 2.91 4.57 -18.09
N PRO A 30 2.30 5.69 -18.50
CA PRO A 30 2.84 6.53 -19.58
C PRO A 30 4.26 6.96 -19.29
N ASP A 31 5.10 7.03 -20.33
CA ASP A 31 6.50 7.40 -20.20
C ASP A 31 6.66 8.81 -19.61
N GLU A 32 5.72 9.73 -19.87
CA GLU A 32 5.70 11.07 -19.30
C GLU A 32 5.58 11.05 -17.76
N ILE A 33 4.94 10.04 -17.18
CA ILE A 33 4.88 9.85 -15.73
C ILE A 33 6.19 9.26 -15.22
N LYS A 34 6.76 8.28 -15.94
CA LYS A 34 8.02 7.62 -15.57
C LYS A 34 9.20 8.59 -15.58
N PHE A 35 9.31 9.46 -16.58
CA PHE A 35 10.37 10.46 -16.70
C PHE A 35 10.35 11.55 -15.62
N GLN A 36 9.30 11.62 -14.79
CA GLN A 36 9.24 12.58 -13.69
C GLN A 36 9.97 12.10 -12.43
N TYR A 37 10.46 10.86 -12.37
CA TYR A 37 11.19 10.35 -11.19
C TYR A 37 12.31 11.30 -10.74
N ASP A 38 13.21 11.65 -11.67
CA ASP A 38 14.36 12.51 -11.39
C ASP A 38 13.95 13.91 -10.91
N LEU A 39 12.83 14.42 -11.41
CA LEU A 39 12.31 15.73 -11.01
C LEU A 39 11.91 15.71 -9.55
N PHE A 40 10.99 14.82 -9.16
CA PHE A 40 10.52 14.76 -7.78
C PHE A 40 11.67 14.37 -6.82
N TYR A 41 12.61 13.52 -7.28
CA TYR A 41 13.78 13.13 -6.51
C TYR A 41 14.66 14.33 -6.16
N LYS A 42 14.97 15.17 -7.15
CA LYS A 42 15.71 16.43 -6.95
C LYS A 42 14.94 17.40 -6.06
N GLU A 43 13.63 17.53 -6.25
CA GLU A 43 12.79 18.40 -5.41
C GLU A 43 12.80 17.98 -3.94
N TYR A 44 12.75 16.67 -3.67
CA TYR A 44 12.87 16.17 -2.31
C TYR A 44 14.24 16.46 -1.72
N ALA A 45 15.32 16.20 -2.47
CA ALA A 45 16.68 16.50 -2.02
C ALA A 45 16.85 17.98 -1.68
N ASN A 46 16.34 18.88 -2.54
CA ASN A 46 16.35 20.31 -2.30
C ASN A 46 15.55 20.72 -1.06
N LYS A 47 14.39 20.07 -0.82
CA LYS A 47 13.52 20.40 0.31
C LYS A 47 14.03 19.89 1.66
N PHE A 48 14.58 18.68 1.68
CA PHE A 48 14.91 17.97 2.92
C PHE A 48 16.41 17.84 3.19
N GLY A 49 17.26 18.29 2.26
CA GLY A 49 18.73 18.20 2.38
C GLY A 49 19.26 16.77 2.37
N LYS A 50 18.47 15.81 1.86
CA LYS A 50 18.82 14.39 1.78
C LYS A 50 18.05 13.72 0.65
N HIS A 51 18.58 12.63 0.13
CA HIS A 51 17.88 11.81 -0.85
C HIS A 51 16.86 10.87 -0.18
N TRP A 52 15.78 10.52 -0.88
CA TRP A 52 14.85 9.51 -0.40
C TRP A 52 15.28 8.08 -0.77
N ASP A 53 16.15 7.87 -1.76
CA ASP A 53 16.50 6.57 -2.33
C ASP A 53 17.58 5.84 -1.54
N ALA A 54 17.38 5.72 -0.23
CA ALA A 54 18.36 5.13 0.67
C ALA A 54 18.45 3.58 0.57
N ILE A 55 17.70 2.97 -0.35
CA ILE A 55 17.63 1.52 -0.51
C ILE A 55 17.83 1.15 -1.98
N ASP A 56 18.62 0.10 -2.19
CA ASP A 56 18.76 -0.55 -3.48
C ASP A 56 17.39 -1.08 -3.96
N PHE A 57 16.96 -0.66 -5.15
CA PHE A 57 15.71 -1.11 -5.76
C PHE A 57 15.64 -2.63 -5.92
N TYR A 58 16.78 -3.33 -6.01
CA TYR A 58 16.81 -4.80 -6.02
C TYR A 58 16.36 -5.44 -4.70
N LEU A 59 16.27 -4.66 -3.61
CA LEU A 59 15.89 -5.13 -2.27
C LEU A 59 14.43 -4.84 -1.91
N ILE A 60 13.68 -4.12 -2.75
CA ILE A 60 12.27 -3.79 -2.49
C ILE A 60 11.38 -4.22 -3.65
N LYS A 61 10.09 -4.32 -3.37
CA LYS A 61 9.07 -4.66 -4.36
C LYS A 61 8.05 -3.54 -4.50
N GLY A 62 7.56 -3.39 -5.73
CA GLY A 62 6.57 -2.38 -6.07
C GLY A 62 5.30 -2.52 -5.23
N LYS A 63 4.79 -1.38 -4.76
CA LYS A 63 3.48 -1.27 -4.12
C LYS A 63 2.44 -1.00 -5.20
N ALA A 64 1.54 -1.96 -5.47
CA ALA A 64 0.56 -1.90 -6.55
C ALA A 64 -0.76 -1.21 -6.17
N HIS A 65 -1.07 -1.14 -4.87
CA HIS A 65 -2.30 -0.51 -4.37
C HIS A 65 -2.10 -0.02 -2.95
N THR A 66 -3.15 0.56 -2.35
CA THR A 66 -3.16 0.69 -0.89
C THR A 66 -4.49 0.43 -0.23
N ILE A 67 -4.45 -0.12 0.99
CA ILE A 67 -5.63 -0.32 1.82
C ILE A 67 -5.90 0.91 2.71
N ARG A 68 -7.15 1.38 2.71
CA ARG A 68 -7.59 2.57 3.45
C ARG A 68 -8.99 2.38 4.04
N HIS A 69 -9.16 2.82 5.28
CA HIS A 69 -10.47 3.05 5.86
C HIS A 69 -11.16 4.20 5.09
N ASP A 70 -12.35 3.96 4.56
CA ASP A 70 -13.10 4.93 3.73
C ASP A 70 -14.61 4.87 4.00
N PRO A 71 -15.06 5.20 5.22
CA PRO A 71 -16.47 5.07 5.62
C PRO A 71 -17.38 6.06 4.89
N GLN A 72 -16.84 7.16 4.35
CA GLN A 72 -17.60 8.13 3.55
C GLN A 72 -17.56 7.84 2.05
N ASP A 73 -17.09 6.66 1.62
CA ASP A 73 -17.11 6.23 0.21
C ASP A 73 -16.45 7.25 -0.75
N ARG A 74 -15.34 7.88 -0.33
CA ARG A 74 -14.71 8.97 -1.07
C ARG A 74 -13.89 8.48 -2.26
N TRP A 75 -13.28 7.30 -2.15
CA TRP A 75 -12.45 6.72 -3.20
C TRP A 75 -13.29 5.92 -4.19
N LYS A 76 -13.16 6.25 -5.47
CA LYS A 76 -13.84 5.60 -6.60
C LYS A 76 -12.92 5.62 -7.81
N ALA A 77 -13.15 4.71 -8.75
CA ALA A 77 -12.49 4.73 -10.05
C ALA A 77 -12.59 6.13 -10.70
N GLY A 78 -11.54 6.55 -11.39
CA GLY A 78 -11.45 7.87 -12.02
C GLY A 78 -10.95 8.99 -11.09
N LYS A 79 -10.82 8.76 -9.78
CA LYS A 79 -10.24 9.78 -8.88
C LYS A 79 -8.74 9.92 -9.10
N ILE A 80 -8.28 11.15 -9.28
CA ILE A 80 -6.84 11.46 -9.29
C ILE A 80 -6.29 11.36 -7.86
N ILE A 81 -5.19 10.64 -7.70
CA ILE A 81 -4.43 10.46 -6.45
C ILE A 81 -3.25 11.42 -6.46
N HIS A 82 -3.13 12.26 -5.43
CA HIS A 82 -1.91 13.03 -5.15
C HIS A 82 -1.18 12.37 -3.98
N PRO A 83 -0.14 11.55 -4.25
CA PRO A 83 0.56 10.79 -3.22
C PRO A 83 1.49 11.72 -2.42
N VAL A 84 1.29 11.80 -1.11
CA VAL A 84 2.05 12.74 -0.26
C VAL A 84 2.61 12.08 0.99
N ILE A 85 3.75 12.57 1.46
CA ILE A 85 4.28 12.35 2.81
C ILE A 85 4.09 13.61 3.66
N ASN A 86 4.21 13.46 4.98
CA ASN A 86 4.11 14.55 5.96
C ASN A 86 2.80 15.35 5.80
N ASN A 87 1.71 14.66 5.46
CA ASN A 87 0.42 15.28 5.17
C ASN A 87 -0.05 16.14 6.35
N ARG A 88 -0.67 17.29 6.06
CA ARG A 88 -1.15 18.27 7.07
C ARG A 88 -0.05 18.86 7.97
N THR A 89 1.20 18.88 7.50
CA THR A 89 2.30 19.59 8.15
C THR A 89 2.94 20.59 7.19
N THR A 90 3.75 21.51 7.71
CA THR A 90 4.56 22.45 6.89
C THR A 90 5.55 21.73 5.95
N ASN A 91 5.97 20.53 6.35
CA ASN A 91 6.88 19.67 5.60
C ASN A 91 6.15 18.73 4.62
N ARG A 92 4.86 18.95 4.33
CA ARG A 92 4.09 18.20 3.32
C ARG A 92 4.83 18.21 1.99
N PHE A 93 4.90 17.05 1.36
CA PHE A 93 5.56 16.91 0.06
C PHE A 93 4.84 15.84 -0.78
N GLN A 94 4.54 16.18 -2.03
CA GLN A 94 4.02 15.23 -3.01
C GLN A 94 5.23 14.59 -3.67
N PHE A 95 5.40 13.28 -3.51
CA PHE A 95 6.63 12.61 -3.89
C PHE A 95 6.58 11.93 -5.26
N ALA A 96 5.41 11.89 -5.89
CA ALA A 96 5.22 11.36 -7.22
C ALA A 96 4.17 12.16 -7.99
N PRO A 97 4.11 12.04 -9.32
CA PRO A 97 3.05 12.62 -10.14
C PRO A 97 1.67 12.23 -9.65
N ALA A 98 0.67 12.99 -10.08
CA ALA A 98 -0.70 12.60 -9.85
C ALA A 98 -1.03 11.33 -10.66
N ILE A 99 -1.54 10.28 -10.01
CA ILE A 99 -1.85 8.99 -10.65
C ILE A 99 -3.35 8.71 -10.61
N LEU A 100 -3.87 7.95 -11.57
CA LEU A 100 -5.28 7.62 -11.64
C LEU A 100 -5.61 6.47 -10.66
N CYS A 101 -6.68 6.62 -9.87
CA CYS A 101 -7.33 5.48 -9.23
C CYS A 101 -8.10 4.71 -10.32
N ILE A 102 -7.58 3.55 -10.73
CA ILE A 102 -8.17 2.73 -11.78
C ILE A 102 -9.41 1.99 -11.26
N SER A 103 -9.31 1.40 -10.06
CA SER A 103 -10.43 0.73 -9.42
C SER A 103 -10.31 0.71 -7.90
N THR A 104 -11.39 0.29 -7.24
CA THR A 104 -11.41 -0.01 -5.81
C THR A 104 -12.06 -1.37 -5.58
N GLN A 105 -11.58 -2.11 -4.57
CA GLN A 105 -12.24 -3.32 -4.05
C GLN A 105 -12.55 -3.12 -2.56
N LYS A 106 -13.64 -3.68 -2.06
CA LYS A 106 -13.91 -3.72 -0.62
C LYS A 106 -12.98 -4.73 0.04
N ILE A 107 -12.49 -4.40 1.23
CA ILE A 107 -11.73 -5.33 2.05
C ILE A 107 -12.29 -5.35 3.46
N LYS A 108 -12.39 -6.56 4.02
CA LYS A 108 -12.79 -6.79 5.40
C LYS A 108 -11.82 -7.75 6.07
N ILE A 109 -11.34 -7.38 7.25
CA ILE A 109 -10.53 -8.21 8.14
C ILE A 109 -11.34 -8.44 9.41
N VAL A 110 -11.57 -9.70 9.76
CA VAL A 110 -12.32 -10.11 10.95
C VAL A 110 -11.44 -10.94 11.85
N TRP A 111 -11.19 -10.45 13.07
CA TRP A 111 -10.42 -11.12 14.09
C TRP A 111 -11.30 -11.98 14.99
N GLY A 112 -10.82 -13.18 15.31
CA GLY A 112 -11.43 -14.07 16.29
C GLY A 112 -11.30 -13.55 17.72
N LEU A 113 -12.11 -14.12 18.63
CA LEU A 113 -12.14 -13.77 20.05
C LEU A 113 -10.81 -14.09 20.77
N GLU A 114 -10.66 -13.47 21.93
CA GLU A 114 -9.49 -13.61 22.80
C GLU A 114 -9.18 -15.08 23.13
N GLY A 115 -7.92 -15.48 22.94
CA GLY A 115 -7.45 -16.88 23.08
C GLY A 115 -7.26 -17.64 21.76
N GLN A 116 -7.90 -17.19 20.68
CA GLN A 116 -7.73 -17.72 19.32
C GLN A 116 -7.69 -16.57 18.30
N ARG A 117 -6.62 -15.76 18.34
CA ARG A 117 -6.42 -14.63 17.41
C ARG A 117 -6.07 -15.12 16.00
N PHE A 118 -7.13 -15.42 15.26
CA PHE A 118 -7.09 -15.61 13.81
C PHE A 118 -7.70 -14.41 13.10
N ALA A 119 -7.09 -13.95 12.00
CA ALA A 119 -7.63 -12.91 11.13
C ALA A 119 -8.12 -13.53 9.83
N LYS A 120 -9.41 -13.45 9.55
CA LYS A 120 -10.00 -13.84 8.26
C LYS A 120 -10.09 -12.61 7.35
N VAL A 121 -9.68 -12.76 6.10
CA VAL A 121 -9.69 -11.65 5.13
C VAL A 121 -10.66 -11.97 3.99
N TYR A 122 -11.45 -10.95 3.66
CA TYR A 122 -12.41 -10.98 2.57
C TYR A 122 -12.15 -9.79 1.64
N ILE A 123 -12.22 -10.03 0.34
CA ILE A 123 -12.18 -8.98 -0.69
C ILE A 123 -13.43 -9.12 -1.55
N ASP A 124 -14.19 -8.02 -1.70
CA ASP A 124 -15.50 -8.01 -2.37
C ASP A 124 -16.38 -9.20 -1.93
N ASP A 125 -16.45 -9.41 -0.60
CA ASP A 125 -17.18 -10.50 0.07
C ASP A 125 -16.67 -11.93 -0.18
N HIS A 126 -15.58 -12.11 -0.95
CA HIS A 126 -14.93 -13.40 -1.17
C HIS A 126 -13.82 -13.64 -0.14
N TYR A 127 -13.86 -14.79 0.53
CA TYR A 127 -12.81 -15.20 1.46
C TYR A 127 -11.50 -15.52 0.70
N ILE A 128 -10.40 -14.88 1.08
CA ILE A 128 -9.10 -15.09 0.43
C ILE A 128 -8.08 -15.84 1.31
N GLY A 129 -8.26 -15.81 2.64
CA GLY A 129 -7.36 -16.50 3.55
C GLY A 129 -7.54 -16.14 5.01
N ILE A 130 -6.74 -16.83 5.84
CA ILE A 130 -6.69 -16.68 7.29
C ILE A 130 -5.25 -16.62 7.78
N TYR A 131 -5.01 -15.76 8.76
CA TYR A 131 -3.73 -15.67 9.48
C TYR A 131 -3.94 -16.08 10.94
N ASN A 132 -3.02 -16.87 11.49
CA ASN A 132 -2.94 -17.24 12.90
C ASN A 132 -1.82 -16.44 13.55
N GLU A 133 -2.16 -15.52 14.45
CA GLU A 133 -1.16 -14.68 15.10
C GLU A 133 -0.24 -15.46 16.04
N LYS A 134 -0.78 -16.47 16.75
CA LYS A 134 -0.02 -17.24 17.74
C LYS A 134 1.12 -18.02 17.09
N SER A 135 0.88 -18.66 15.95
CA SER A 135 1.90 -19.38 15.20
C SER A 135 2.64 -18.50 14.18
N GLY A 136 2.05 -17.36 13.81
CA GLY A 136 2.53 -16.53 12.70
C GLY A 136 2.33 -17.16 11.32
N THR A 137 1.51 -18.21 11.21
CA THR A 137 1.25 -18.93 9.95
C THR A 137 -0.03 -18.44 9.29
N PHE A 138 -0.17 -18.63 7.99
CA PHE A 138 -1.39 -18.32 7.26
C PHE A 138 -1.73 -19.42 6.25
N PHE A 139 -3.01 -19.47 5.88
CA PHE A 139 -3.52 -20.31 4.82
C PHE A 139 -4.31 -19.43 3.84
N GLU A 140 -4.11 -19.62 2.55
CA GLU A 140 -4.72 -18.85 1.48
C GLU A 140 -5.38 -19.77 0.46
N MET A 141 -6.47 -19.31 -0.17
CA MET A 141 -7.20 -20.11 -1.16
C MET A 141 -6.51 -20.17 -2.52
N TYR A 142 -5.64 -19.21 -2.83
CA TYR A 142 -5.04 -19.03 -4.15
C TYR A 142 -3.52 -18.95 -4.03
N ASP A 143 -2.81 -19.60 -4.95
CA ASP A 143 -1.35 -19.71 -4.87
C ASP A 143 -0.58 -18.44 -5.26
N LYS A 144 -1.20 -17.43 -5.90
CA LYS A 144 -0.47 -16.25 -6.42
C LYS A 144 -1.19 -14.91 -6.34
N ILE A 145 -2.14 -14.61 -7.22
CA ILE A 145 -2.64 -13.21 -7.37
C ILE A 145 -3.64 -12.85 -6.26
N GLY A 146 -4.56 -13.76 -5.93
CA GLY A 146 -5.56 -13.59 -4.87
C GLY A 146 -5.07 -13.94 -3.46
N SER A 147 -3.75 -14.07 -3.27
CA SER A 147 -3.16 -14.60 -2.04
C SER A 147 -2.96 -13.52 -0.98
N LEU A 148 -2.94 -13.90 0.31
CA LEU A 148 -2.61 -12.99 1.42
C LEU A 148 -1.18 -12.44 1.28
N SER A 149 -0.26 -13.27 0.79
CA SER A 149 1.12 -12.85 0.52
C SER A 149 1.17 -11.74 -0.53
N ALA A 150 0.43 -11.90 -1.63
CA ALA A 150 0.34 -10.88 -2.67
C ALA A 150 -0.39 -9.63 -2.18
N LEU A 151 -1.45 -9.76 -1.38
CA LEU A 151 -2.15 -8.62 -0.78
C LEU A 151 -1.21 -7.77 0.09
N ALA A 152 -0.50 -8.40 1.02
CA ALA A 152 0.43 -7.72 1.92
C ALA A 152 1.56 -7.02 1.16
N GLN A 153 2.19 -7.73 0.23
CA GLN A 153 3.30 -7.20 -0.58
C GLN A 153 2.88 -6.02 -1.45
N ASN A 154 1.73 -6.12 -2.11
CA ASN A 154 1.21 -5.06 -2.97
C ASN A 154 0.66 -3.87 -2.18
N ASP A 155 0.32 -4.03 -0.89
CA ASP A 155 0.12 -2.92 0.05
C ASP A 155 1.45 -2.45 0.68
N GLY A 156 2.59 -2.95 0.22
CA GLY A 156 3.93 -2.46 0.57
C GLY A 156 4.51 -3.03 1.86
N PHE A 157 3.93 -4.08 2.43
CA PHE A 157 4.49 -4.78 3.59
C PHE A 157 5.53 -5.81 3.16
N ASP A 158 6.55 -6.02 3.99
CA ASP A 158 7.63 -6.98 3.70
C ASP A 158 7.19 -8.43 3.98
N SER A 159 6.19 -8.62 4.86
CA SER A 159 5.62 -9.93 5.18
C SER A 159 4.13 -9.87 5.55
N VAL A 160 3.43 -11.00 5.46
CA VAL A 160 2.05 -11.17 5.96
C VAL A 160 1.98 -10.90 7.46
N LYS A 161 3.02 -11.26 8.22
CA LYS A 161 3.12 -10.97 9.65
C LYS A 161 3.13 -9.47 9.93
N ASP A 162 3.91 -8.69 9.18
CA ASP A 162 3.96 -7.22 9.35
C ASP A 162 2.64 -6.56 8.95
N PHE A 163 1.97 -7.09 7.92
CA PHE A 163 0.62 -6.67 7.52
C PHE A 163 -0.37 -6.83 8.68
N PHE A 164 -0.45 -8.00 9.33
CA PHE A 164 -1.37 -8.21 10.45
C PHE A 164 -0.90 -7.59 11.77
N ALA A 165 0.39 -7.29 11.92
CA ALA A 165 0.87 -6.44 13.02
C ALA A 165 0.34 -4.99 12.89
N TYR A 166 0.13 -4.51 11.65
CA TYR A 166 -0.51 -3.22 11.39
C TYR A 166 -2.04 -3.31 11.45
N PHE A 167 -2.65 -4.28 10.79
CA PHE A 167 -4.10 -4.54 10.82
C PHE A 167 -4.48 -5.50 11.95
N ASN A 168 -4.11 -5.14 13.18
CA ASN A 168 -4.22 -6.01 14.36
C ASN A 168 -5.61 -6.02 15.03
N GLN A 169 -6.61 -5.39 14.42
CA GLN A 169 -8.00 -5.32 14.84
C GLN A 169 -8.93 -5.48 13.63
N ASP A 170 -10.23 -5.63 13.90
CA ASP A 170 -11.24 -5.64 12.84
C ASP A 170 -11.08 -4.41 11.96
N PHE A 171 -11.19 -4.63 10.66
CA PHE A 171 -10.99 -3.58 9.67
C PHE A 171 -11.99 -3.74 8.54
N GLU A 172 -12.58 -2.62 8.12
CA GLU A 172 -13.38 -2.52 6.92
C GLU A 172 -12.93 -1.30 6.12
N GLY A 173 -12.76 -1.45 4.82
CA GLY A 173 -12.29 -0.35 4.00
C GLY A 173 -12.21 -0.71 2.53
N LYS A 174 -11.28 -0.06 1.85
CA LYS A 174 -11.05 -0.26 0.42
C LYS A 174 -9.60 -0.51 0.11
N ILE A 175 -9.39 -1.35 -0.89
CA ILE A 175 -8.18 -1.40 -1.68
C ILE A 175 -8.32 -0.36 -2.79
N ILE A 176 -7.33 0.52 -2.92
CA ILE A 176 -7.29 1.60 -3.92
C ILE A 176 -6.19 1.26 -4.92
N HIS A 177 -6.59 0.92 -6.14
CA HIS A 177 -5.70 0.46 -7.20
C HIS A 177 -5.32 1.60 -8.14
N TRP A 178 -4.04 1.67 -8.50
CA TRP A 178 -3.51 2.53 -9.57
C TRP A 178 -2.95 1.72 -10.75
N ASN A 179 -3.21 0.42 -10.76
CA ASN A 179 -2.98 -0.49 -11.88
C ASN A 179 -4.20 -1.44 -12.01
N ASP A 180 -4.15 -2.35 -12.99
CA ASP A 180 -5.26 -3.25 -13.30
C ASP A 180 -5.35 -4.49 -12.37
N LEU A 181 -4.47 -4.61 -11.37
CA LEU A 181 -4.48 -5.72 -10.43
C LEU A 181 -5.82 -5.75 -9.67
N LYS A 182 -6.41 -6.94 -9.57
CA LYS A 182 -7.54 -7.23 -8.67
C LYS A 182 -7.34 -8.57 -7.99
N TYR A 183 -7.93 -8.71 -6.82
CA TYR A 183 -7.93 -9.91 -5.98
C TYR A 183 -9.24 -10.66 -6.10
#